data_AF-A0A482VD31-F1
#
_entry.id   AF-A0A482VD31-F1
#
_cell.length_a   1.000
_cell.length_b   1.000
_cell.length_c   1.000
_cell.angle_alpha   90.00
_cell.angle_beta   90.00
_cell.angle_gamma   90.00
#
_symmetry.space_group_name_H-M   'P 1'
#
loop_
_entity.id
_entity.type
_entity.pdbx_description
1 polymer ?
#
loop_
_entity_poly.entity_id
_entity_poly.type
_entity_poly.pdbx_seq_one_letter_code
_entity_poly.pdbx_strand_id
1 'polypeptide(L)'
;VGNGALSSGVIDPLLAGLVSHATNQIKVLQNNLQYLDEHAEEKIVNNSAKSTAEKKLLKAVIISDKVRLCVSHHNAILDFVQVYEDTYSATVFVQFAASVLVICISCLQLSIVEPFTFSFFMMFLFVSTILSELFLYCYYGTILYEESNTLTDAIYMGKWYEYDANSKKALLALMKRSKRPLIVTAGNILDLSLQTFIMLKHD
;
A
#
# COMPACT_ATOMS: atom_id res chain seq x y z
N VAL A 1 15.86 -30.25 1.79
CA VAL A 1 14.44 -30.05 1.39
C VAL A 1 13.64 -29.24 2.43
N GLY A 2 13.89 -29.36 3.74
CA GLY A 2 13.14 -28.61 4.78
C GLY A 2 13.40 -27.09 4.91
N ASN A 3 14.61 -26.60 4.64
CA ASN A 3 14.91 -25.17 4.77
C ASN A 3 14.25 -24.28 3.70
N GLY A 4 13.98 -24.83 2.50
CA GLY A 4 13.36 -24.09 1.40
C GLY A 4 11.92 -23.72 1.71
N ALA A 5 11.12 -24.68 2.18
CA ALA A 5 9.71 -24.47 2.55
C ALA A 5 9.55 -23.52 3.75
N LEU A 6 10.46 -23.60 4.74
CA LEU A 6 10.48 -22.65 5.86
C LEU A 6 10.90 -21.25 5.42
N SER A 7 11.85 -21.13 4.48
CA SER A 7 12.25 -19.83 3.94
C SER A 7 11.15 -19.18 3.10
N SER A 8 10.46 -19.93 2.23
CA SER A 8 9.36 -19.40 1.42
C SER A 8 8.16 -18.99 2.30
N GLY A 9 7.82 -19.78 3.31
CA GLY A 9 6.73 -19.47 4.24
C GLY A 9 6.93 -18.22 5.10
N VAL A 10 8.17 -17.72 5.23
CA VAL A 10 8.47 -16.45 5.93
C VAL A 10 8.56 -15.28 4.96
N ILE A 11 9.04 -15.53 3.74
CA ILE A 11 9.16 -14.51 2.69
C ILE A 11 7.78 -14.01 2.31
N ASP A 12 6.78 -14.89 2.20
CA ASP A 12 5.46 -14.48 1.71
C ASP A 12 4.71 -13.49 2.64
N PRO A 13 4.60 -13.77 3.96
CA PRO A 13 4.05 -12.81 4.91
C PRO A 13 4.86 -11.52 5.02
N LEU A 14 6.19 -11.59 4.86
CA LEU A 14 7.05 -10.42 4.89
C LEU A 14 6.74 -9.49 3.71
N LEU A 15 6.69 -10.02 2.49
CA LEU A 15 6.40 -9.24 1.28
C LEU A 15 5.01 -8.59 1.36
N ALA A 16 3.98 -9.37 1.70
CA ALA A 16 2.63 -8.84 1.91
C ALA A 16 2.59 -7.79 3.03
N GLY A 17 3.34 -8.01 4.12
CA GLY A 17 3.46 -7.09 5.24
C GLY A 17 4.10 -5.75 4.85
N LEU A 18 5.13 -5.76 3.99
CA LEU A 18 5.79 -4.55 3.50
C LEU A 18 4.88 -3.73 2.59
N VAL A 19 4.13 -4.38 1.68
CA VAL A 19 3.13 -3.70 0.84
C VAL A 19 2.01 -3.12 1.71
N SER A 20 1.48 -3.90 2.65
CA SER A 20 0.48 -3.44 3.61
C SER A 20 0.98 -2.24 4.44
N HIS A 21 2.24 -2.27 4.86
CA HIS A 21 2.87 -1.14 5.55
C HIS A 21 2.90 0.11 4.67
N ALA A 22 3.32 0.02 3.40
CA ALA A 22 3.28 1.15 2.47
C ALA A 22 1.87 1.72 2.31
N THR A 23 0.87 0.86 2.14
CA THR A 23 -0.55 1.25 2.04
C THR A 23 -1.00 2.00 3.29
N ASN A 24 -0.66 1.50 4.47
CA ASN A 24 -1.01 2.18 5.73
C ASN A 24 -0.31 3.54 5.87
N GLN A 25 0.94 3.68 5.41
CA GLN A 25 1.65 4.95 5.42
C GLN A 25 0.97 5.99 4.51
N ILE A 26 0.42 5.56 3.36
CA ILE A 26 -0.36 6.44 2.48
C ILE A 26 -1.65 6.89 3.17
N LYS A 27 -2.37 5.99 3.83
CA LYS A 27 -3.59 6.34 4.61
C LYS A 27 -3.31 7.33 5.72
N VAL A 28 -2.21 7.15 6.45
CA VAL A 28 -1.75 8.11 7.47
C VAL A 28 -1.45 9.47 6.84
N LEU A 29 -0.77 9.49 5.70
CA LEU A 29 -0.48 10.72 4.96
C LEU A 29 -1.76 11.44 4.50
N GLN A 30 -2.72 10.71 3.92
CA GLN A 30 -4.03 11.24 3.52
C GLN A 30 -4.76 11.90 4.71
N ASN A 31 -4.86 11.19 5.85
CA ASN A 31 -5.47 11.73 7.07
C ASN A 31 -4.75 12.98 7.56
N ASN A 32 -3.42 12.98 7.58
CA ASN A 32 -2.63 14.15 7.98
C ASN A 32 -2.87 15.37 7.09
N LEU A 33 -3.10 15.15 5.78
CA LEU A 33 -3.36 16.20 4.81
C LEU A 33 -4.80 16.72 4.88
N GLN A 34 -5.78 15.82 5.04
CA GLN A 34 -7.20 16.18 5.11
C GLN A 34 -7.52 16.97 6.39
N TYR A 35 -7.02 16.50 7.54
CA TYR A 35 -7.26 17.10 8.85
C TYR A 35 -6.15 18.06 9.30
N LEU A 36 -5.36 18.58 8.34
CA LEU A 36 -4.19 19.41 8.65
C LEU A 36 -4.54 20.69 9.42
N ASP A 37 -5.68 21.30 9.09
CA ASP A 37 -6.18 22.52 9.74
C ASP A 37 -6.59 22.26 11.20
N GLU A 38 -7.28 21.15 11.46
CA GLU A 38 -7.73 20.74 12.79
C GLU A 38 -6.55 20.42 13.71
N HIS A 39 -5.56 19.68 13.20
CA HIS A 39 -4.31 19.41 13.92
C HIS A 39 -3.50 20.68 14.22
N ALA A 40 -3.58 21.70 13.35
CA ALA A 40 -2.94 22.98 13.59
C ALA A 40 -3.67 23.78 14.68
N GLU A 41 -5.00 23.74 14.71
CA GLU A 41 -5.83 24.41 15.71
C GLU A 41 -5.67 23.81 17.11
N GLU A 42 -5.63 22.49 17.24
CA GLU A 42 -5.40 21.80 18.51
C GLU A 42 -4.06 22.23 19.17
N LYS A 43 -2.99 22.33 18.37
CA LYS A 43 -1.68 22.80 18.86
C LYS A 43 -1.67 24.26 19.31
N ILE A 44 -2.55 25.10 18.75
CA ILE A 44 -2.67 26.51 19.13
C ILE A 44 -3.43 26.65 20.44
N VAL A 45 -4.52 25.88 20.62
CA VAL A 45 -5.33 25.88 21.85
C VAL A 45 -4.48 25.52 23.07
N ASN A 46 -3.55 24.58 22.92
CA ASN A 46 -2.66 24.14 24.00
C ASN A 46 -1.56 25.16 24.39
N ASN A 47 -1.35 26.25 23.63
CA ASN A 47 -0.28 27.24 23.87
C ASN A 47 -0.82 28.64 24.30
N SER A 48 -1.86 28.69 25.14
CA SER A 48 -2.70 29.88 25.34
C SER A 48 -2.07 31.04 26.14
N ALA A 49 -1.46 32.01 25.45
CA ALA A 49 -1.22 33.37 25.95
C ALA A 49 -0.98 34.46 24.86
N LYS A 50 -1.57 34.34 23.66
CA LYS A 50 -1.23 35.21 22.50
C LYS A 50 -2.42 35.96 21.88
N SER A 51 -2.12 37.13 21.29
CA SER A 51 -3.06 38.01 20.57
C SER A 51 -3.62 37.36 19.29
N THR A 52 -4.79 37.80 18.81
CA THR A 52 -5.46 37.29 17.60
C THR A 52 -4.55 37.32 16.35
N ALA A 53 -3.75 38.37 16.18
CA ALA A 53 -2.80 38.47 15.06
C ALA A 53 -1.64 37.46 15.17
N GLU A 54 -1.14 37.25 16.40
CA GLU A 54 -0.06 36.29 16.67
C GLU A 54 -0.53 34.85 16.50
N LYS A 55 -1.78 34.54 16.85
CA LYS A 55 -2.40 33.22 16.60
C LYS A 55 -2.47 32.90 15.11
N LYS A 56 -2.82 33.89 14.26
CA LYS A 56 -2.88 33.72 12.81
C LYS A 56 -1.48 33.46 12.22
N LEU A 57 -0.47 34.19 12.66
CA LEU A 57 0.92 33.98 12.24
C LEU A 57 1.44 32.61 12.69
N LEU A 58 1.17 32.22 13.95
CA LEU A 58 1.55 30.92 14.48
C LEU A 58 0.88 29.77 13.72
N LYS A 59 -0.42 29.89 13.38
CA LYS A 59 -1.14 28.92 12.56
C LYS A 59 -0.47 28.72 11.21
N ALA A 60 -0.11 29.80 10.51
CA ALA A 60 0.57 29.72 9.22
C ALA A 60 1.93 29.01 9.32
N VAL A 61 2.72 29.28 10.36
CA VAL A 61 4.01 28.61 10.58
C VAL A 61 3.83 27.12 10.86
N ILE A 62 2.86 26.75 11.72
CA ILE A 62 2.57 25.34 12.03
C ILE A 62 2.10 24.59 10.78
N ILE A 63 1.20 25.19 9.99
CA ILE A 63 0.71 24.62 8.73
C ILE A 63 1.87 24.38 7.77
N SER A 64 2.75 25.37 7.58
CA SER A 64 3.91 25.26 6.69
C SER A 64 4.85 24.13 7.10
N ASP A 65 5.12 23.99 8.41
CA ASP A 65 5.95 22.91 8.93
C ASP A 65 5.30 21.53 8.73
N LYS A 66 3.98 21.42 8.97
CA LYS A 66 3.21 20.20 8.75
C LYS A 66 3.14 19.80 7.28
N VAL A 67 2.94 20.75 6.37
CA VAL A 67 2.97 20.49 4.93
C VAL A 67 4.34 19.99 4.51
N ARG A 68 5.43 20.60 4.99
CA ARG A 68 6.79 20.13 4.73
C ARG A 68 7.01 18.69 5.22
N LEU A 69 6.51 18.35 6.42
CA LEU A 69 6.57 16.99 6.95
C LEU A 69 5.80 16.00 6.07
N CYS A 70 4.59 16.36 5.62
CA CYS A 70 3.79 15.53 4.73
C CYS A 70 4.49 15.29 3.38
N VAL A 71 5.13 16.32 2.82
CA VAL A 71 5.93 16.18 1.58
C VAL A 71 7.12 15.25 1.79
N SER A 72 7.83 15.38 2.91
CA SER A 72 8.94 14.50 3.26
C SER A 72 8.47 13.06 3.44
N HIS A 73 7.33 12.85 4.11
CA HIS A 73 6.73 11.53 4.33
C HIS A 73 6.29 10.90 3.02
N HIS A 74 5.67 11.66 2.12
CA HIS A 74 5.31 11.18 0.78
C HIS A 74 6.54 10.73 -0.01
N ASN A 75 7.61 11.53 -0.04
CA ASN A 75 8.85 11.14 -0.72
C ASN A 75 9.45 9.86 -0.11
N ALA A 76 9.46 9.74 1.22
CA ALA A 76 9.96 8.53 1.87
C ALA A 76 9.13 7.28 1.52
N ILE A 77 7.80 7.41 1.34
CA ILE A 77 6.96 6.32 0.86
C ILE A 77 7.29 5.97 -0.60
N LEU A 78 7.48 6.96 -1.47
CA LEU A 78 7.88 6.72 -2.86
C LEU A 78 9.23 5.98 -2.93
N ASP A 79 10.21 6.42 -2.16
CA ASP A 79 11.53 5.79 -2.09
C ASP A 79 11.43 4.35 -1.54
N PHE A 80 10.60 4.13 -0.52
CA PHE A 80 10.36 2.79 0.03
C PHE A 80 9.75 1.84 -1.01
N VAL A 81 8.72 2.28 -1.75
CA VAL A 81 8.06 1.45 -2.76
C VAL A 81 9.02 1.19 -3.93
N GLN A 82 9.84 2.17 -4.32
CA GLN A 82 10.85 1.98 -5.36
C GLN A 82 11.88 0.90 -4.94
N VAL A 83 12.42 1.00 -3.72
CA VAL A 83 13.36 0.00 -3.20
C VAL A 83 12.70 -1.37 -3.08
N TYR A 84 11.44 -1.43 -2.66
CA TYR A 84 10.68 -2.66 -2.59
C TYR A 84 10.57 -3.31 -3.98
N GLU A 85 10.17 -2.54 -4.99
CA GLU A 85 10.03 -3.03 -6.37
C GLU A 85 11.38 -3.53 -6.91
N ASP A 86 12.44 -2.73 -6.79
CA ASP A 86 13.77 -3.08 -7.30
C ASP A 86 14.35 -4.35 -6.61
N THR A 87 14.01 -4.57 -5.34
CA THR A 87 14.52 -5.71 -4.56
C THR A 87 13.70 -6.97 -4.76
N TYR A 88 12.37 -6.84 -4.84
CA TYR A 88 11.46 -7.98 -4.70
C TYR A 88 10.65 -8.31 -5.95
N SER A 89 10.60 -7.45 -6.97
CA SER A 89 9.79 -7.68 -8.19
C SER A 89 10.11 -9.03 -8.85
N ALA A 90 11.39 -9.37 -9.02
CA ALA A 90 11.81 -10.65 -9.60
C ALA A 90 11.50 -11.84 -8.68
N THR A 91 11.69 -11.68 -7.37
CA THR A 91 11.40 -12.71 -6.36
C THR A 91 9.90 -13.03 -6.33
N VAL A 92 9.05 -12.00 -6.32
CA VAL A 92 7.59 -12.12 -6.36
C VAL A 92 7.15 -12.83 -7.64
N PHE A 93 7.75 -12.52 -8.78
CA PHE A 93 7.43 -13.20 -10.04
C PHE A 93 7.72 -14.70 -10.01
N VAL A 94 8.92 -15.09 -9.58
CA VAL A 94 9.31 -16.50 -9.49
C VAL A 94 8.41 -17.24 -8.49
N GLN A 95 8.13 -16.62 -7.35
CA GLN A 95 7.24 -17.18 -6.33
C GLN A 95 5.81 -17.36 -6.86
N PHE A 96 5.27 -16.34 -7.54
CA PHE A 96 3.95 -16.40 -8.15
C PHE A 96 3.85 -17.52 -9.20
N ALA A 97 4.83 -17.62 -10.09
CA ALA A 97 4.88 -18.68 -11.10
C ALA A 97 5.00 -20.08 -10.47
N ALA A 98 5.83 -20.23 -9.43
CA ALA A 98 5.97 -21.48 -8.70
C ALA A 98 4.67 -21.88 -8.00
N SER A 99 3.99 -20.94 -7.35
CA SER A 99 2.69 -21.18 -6.68
C SER A 99 1.61 -21.60 -7.67
N VAL A 100 1.54 -20.98 -8.86
CA VAL A 100 0.61 -21.39 -9.92
C VAL A 100 0.88 -22.83 -10.35
N LEU A 101 2.14 -23.22 -10.59
CA LEU A 101 2.48 -24.60 -10.97
C LEU A 101 2.11 -25.61 -9.88
N VAL A 102 2.38 -25.29 -8.61
CA VAL A 102 2.02 -26.13 -7.47
C VAL A 102 0.50 -26.30 -7.37
N ILE A 103 -0.26 -25.22 -7.57
CA ILE A 103 -1.73 -25.28 -7.60
C ILE A 103 -2.20 -26.17 -8.75
N CYS A 104 -1.67 -26.00 -9.97
CA CYS A 104 -2.06 -26.83 -11.12
C CYS A 104 -1.84 -28.32 -10.86
N ILE A 105 -0.66 -28.70 -10.36
CA ILE A 105 -0.33 -30.11 -10.04
C ILE A 105 -1.25 -30.62 -8.92
N SER A 106 -1.48 -29.82 -7.88
CA SER A 106 -2.34 -30.21 -6.75
C SER A 106 -3.80 -30.38 -7.17
N CYS A 107 -4.31 -29.55 -8.08
CA CYS A 107 -5.64 -29.69 -8.66
C CYS A 107 -5.77 -30.97 -9.50
N LEU A 108 -4.75 -31.33 -10.29
CA LEU A 108 -4.74 -32.61 -11.02
C LEU A 108 -4.76 -33.80 -10.06
N GLN A 109 -3.99 -33.74 -8.97
CA GLN A 109 -4.00 -34.78 -7.95
C GLN A 109 -5.36 -34.87 -7.24
N LEU A 110 -6.00 -33.74 -6.93
CA LEU A 110 -7.36 -33.70 -6.37
C LEU A 110 -8.38 -34.38 -7.30
N SER A 111 -8.21 -34.30 -8.62
CA SER A 111 -9.09 -34.96 -9.59
C SER A 111 -8.96 -36.49 -9.60
N ILE A 112 -7.87 -37.04 -9.05
CA ILE A 112 -7.58 -38.48 -9.04
C ILE A 112 -7.94 -39.09 -7.67
N VAL A 113 -7.81 -38.31 -6.59
CA VAL A 113 -8.11 -38.74 -5.23
C VAL A 113 -9.61 -38.96 -5.03
N GLU A 114 -9.99 -40.02 -4.34
CA GLU A 114 -11.39 -40.28 -4.01
C GLU A 114 -11.99 -39.13 -3.18
N PRO A 115 -13.16 -38.61 -3.58
CA PRO A 115 -13.81 -37.51 -2.87
C PRO A 115 -14.20 -37.92 -1.45
N PHE A 116 -14.21 -36.95 -0.54
CA PHE A 116 -14.56 -37.12 0.89
C PHE A 116 -13.62 -38.00 1.72
N THR A 117 -12.45 -38.36 1.20
CA THR A 117 -11.38 -38.98 1.99
C THR A 117 -10.60 -37.95 2.81
N PHE A 118 -9.94 -38.39 3.89
CA PHE A 118 -9.06 -37.51 4.69
C PHE A 118 -7.96 -36.86 3.85
N SER A 119 -7.38 -37.61 2.91
CA SER A 119 -6.37 -37.11 1.97
C SER A 119 -6.91 -36.03 1.05
N PHE A 120 -8.16 -36.17 0.57
CA PHE A 120 -8.84 -35.14 -0.21
C PHE A 120 -8.98 -33.83 0.58
N PHE A 121 -9.46 -33.90 1.82
CA PHE A 121 -9.60 -32.71 2.67
C PHE A 121 -8.26 -32.01 2.94
N MET A 122 -7.21 -32.78 3.26
CA MET A 122 -5.88 -32.21 3.50
C MET A 122 -5.33 -31.49 2.26
N MET A 123 -5.48 -32.11 1.09
CA MET A 123 -5.03 -31.51 -0.17
C MET A 123 -5.86 -30.29 -0.58
N PHE A 124 -7.17 -30.33 -0.36
CA PHE A 124 -8.05 -29.19 -0.61
C PHE A 124 -7.67 -28.00 0.28
N LEU A 125 -7.45 -28.23 1.58
CA LEU A 125 -7.01 -27.20 2.51
C LEU A 125 -5.66 -26.61 2.08
N PHE A 126 -4.70 -27.44 1.68
CA PHE A 126 -3.40 -27.00 1.19
C PHE A 126 -3.53 -26.06 -0.03
N VAL A 127 -4.32 -26.45 -1.04
CA VAL A 127 -4.58 -25.61 -2.22
C VAL A 127 -5.29 -24.31 -1.85
N SER A 128 -6.28 -24.38 -0.95
CA SER A 128 -7.01 -23.21 -0.47
C SER A 128 -6.09 -22.22 0.26
N THR A 129 -5.11 -22.70 1.03
CA THR A 129 -4.13 -21.85 1.71
C THR A 129 -3.28 -21.08 0.70
N ILE A 130 -2.69 -21.76 -0.28
CA ILE A 130 -1.83 -21.09 -1.29
C ILE A 130 -2.66 -20.10 -2.13
N LEU A 131 -3.90 -20.46 -2.48
CA LEU A 131 -4.81 -19.54 -3.17
C LEU A 131 -5.11 -18.28 -2.34
N SER A 132 -5.30 -18.43 -1.02
CA SER A 132 -5.54 -17.29 -0.14
C SER A 132 -4.33 -16.37 -0.03
N GLU A 133 -3.12 -16.91 -0.04
CA GLU A 133 -1.88 -16.12 -0.05
C GLU A 133 -1.76 -15.30 -1.34
N LEU A 134 -1.95 -15.93 -2.49
CA LEU A 134 -1.96 -15.25 -3.80
C LEU A 134 -3.02 -14.14 -3.86
N PHE A 135 -4.22 -14.41 -3.33
CA PHE A 135 -5.28 -13.42 -3.26
C PHE A 135 -4.86 -12.21 -2.41
N LEU A 136 -4.26 -12.43 -1.24
CA LEU A 136 -3.80 -11.34 -0.37
C LEU A 136 -2.75 -10.47 -1.05
N TYR A 137 -1.81 -11.06 -1.80
CA TYR A 137 -0.84 -10.31 -2.58
C TYR A 137 -1.49 -9.34 -3.57
N CYS A 138 -2.38 -9.86 -4.40
CA CYS A 138 -3.09 -9.05 -5.40
C CYS A 138 -4.02 -8.02 -4.73
N TYR A 139 -4.63 -8.36 -3.59
CA TYR A 139 -5.48 -7.48 -2.80
C TYR A 139 -4.69 -6.27 -2.28
N TYR A 140 -3.56 -6.50 -1.59
CA TYR A 140 -2.75 -5.41 -1.06
C TYR A 140 -2.09 -4.57 -2.14
N GLY A 141 -1.67 -5.18 -3.26
CA GLY A 141 -1.20 -4.43 -4.44
C GLY A 141 -2.26 -3.50 -5.02
N THR A 142 -3.51 -3.98 -5.12
CA THR A 142 -4.65 -3.18 -5.60
C THR A 142 -4.97 -2.03 -4.65
N ILE A 143 -5.00 -2.27 -3.34
CA ILE A 143 -5.28 -1.20 -2.37
C ILE A 143 -4.17 -0.17 -2.37
N LEU A 144 -2.89 -0.58 -2.47
CA LEU A 144 -1.79 0.38 -2.58
C LEU A 144 -2.00 1.31 -3.78
N TYR A 145 -2.37 0.74 -4.92
CA TYR A 145 -2.69 1.48 -6.13
C TYR A 145 -3.86 2.45 -5.92
N GLU A 146 -4.99 1.96 -5.40
CA GLU A 146 -6.19 2.78 -5.16
C GLU A 146 -5.93 3.92 -4.18
N GLU A 147 -5.31 3.64 -3.04
CA GLU A 147 -5.00 4.63 -2.00
C GLU A 147 -3.98 5.67 -2.48
N SER A 148 -3.03 5.27 -3.34
CA SER A 148 -2.08 6.22 -3.93
C SER A 148 -2.79 7.25 -4.82
N ASN A 149 -3.85 6.85 -5.52
CA ASN A 149 -4.62 7.71 -6.41
C ASN A 149 -5.56 8.67 -5.65
N THR A 150 -6.15 8.22 -4.54
CA THR A 150 -7.06 9.05 -3.71
C THR A 150 -6.33 10.08 -2.86
N LEU A 151 -5.01 10.06 -2.80
CA LEU A 151 -4.20 11.06 -2.09
C LEU A 151 -4.48 12.49 -2.55
N THR A 152 -4.77 12.67 -3.84
CA THR A 152 -5.12 13.98 -4.41
C THR A 152 -6.45 14.47 -3.83
N ASP A 153 -7.44 13.59 -3.73
CA ASP A 153 -8.77 13.90 -3.22
C ASP A 153 -8.72 14.27 -1.72
N ALA A 154 -7.89 13.57 -0.94
CA ALA A 154 -7.67 13.89 0.47
C ALA A 154 -7.16 15.32 0.68
N ILE A 155 -6.26 15.80 -0.19
CA ILE A 155 -5.76 17.19 -0.13
C ILE A 155 -6.86 18.16 -0.54
N TYR A 156 -7.67 17.83 -1.55
CA TYR A 156 -8.79 18.67 -1.98
C TYR A 156 -9.88 18.83 -0.92
N MET A 157 -10.11 17.81 -0.09
CA MET A 157 -11.05 17.87 1.03
C MET A 157 -10.58 18.79 2.17
N GLY A 158 -9.29 19.12 2.22
CA GLY A 158 -8.73 20.07 3.19
C GLY A 158 -8.88 21.54 2.77
N LYS A 159 -8.65 22.47 3.70
CA LYS A 159 -8.69 23.93 3.44
C LYS A 159 -7.42 24.48 2.81
N TRP A 160 -6.81 23.75 1.88
CA TRP A 160 -5.50 24.07 1.30
C TRP A 160 -5.46 25.45 0.60
N TYR A 161 -6.60 25.93 0.11
CA TYR A 161 -6.76 27.23 -0.54
C TYR A 161 -6.65 28.42 0.43
N GLU A 162 -6.67 28.19 1.75
CA GLU A 162 -6.47 29.24 2.77
C GLU A 162 -5.01 29.40 3.20
N TYR A 163 -4.14 28.45 2.82
CA TYR A 163 -2.75 28.43 3.25
C TYR A 163 -1.89 29.48 2.54
N ASP A 164 -0.68 29.69 3.05
CA ASP A 164 0.30 30.58 2.43
C ASP A 164 0.76 30.06 1.05
N ALA A 165 1.34 30.96 0.26
CA ALA A 165 1.73 30.66 -1.12
C ALA A 165 2.74 29.50 -1.22
N ASN A 166 3.64 29.35 -0.25
CA ASN A 166 4.65 28.29 -0.27
C ASN A 166 4.01 26.93 0.04
N SER A 167 3.14 26.87 1.05
CA SER A 167 2.38 25.66 1.38
C SER A 167 1.47 25.21 0.23
N LYS A 168 0.76 26.14 -0.42
CA LYS A 168 -0.04 25.87 -1.62
C LYS A 168 0.80 25.28 -2.74
N LYS A 169 1.96 25.88 -3.03
CA LYS A 169 2.88 25.40 -4.08
C LYS A 169 3.39 24.00 -3.76
N ALA A 170 3.70 23.71 -2.50
CA ALA A 170 4.13 22.39 -2.06
C ALA A 170 3.02 21.33 -2.20
N LEU A 171 1.80 21.65 -1.79
CA LEU A 171 0.64 20.77 -1.94
C LEU A 171 0.31 20.51 -3.41
N LEU A 172 0.36 21.53 -4.27
CA LEU A 172 0.17 21.36 -5.72
C LEU A 172 1.26 20.46 -6.35
N ALA A 173 2.51 20.60 -5.90
CA ALA A 173 3.58 19.72 -6.33
C ALA A 173 3.30 18.27 -5.89
N LEU A 174 2.82 18.07 -4.67
CA LEU A 174 2.45 16.76 -4.14
C LEU A 174 1.28 16.15 -4.92
N MET A 175 0.20 16.90 -5.17
CA MET A 175 -0.91 16.49 -6.04
C MET A 175 -0.46 16.10 -7.44
N LYS A 176 0.52 16.81 -8.02
CA LYS A 176 1.06 16.47 -9.35
C LYS A 176 1.84 15.17 -9.31
N ARG A 177 2.55 14.88 -8.22
CA ARG A 177 3.34 13.64 -8.06
C ARG A 177 2.44 12.44 -7.74
N SER A 178 1.38 12.62 -6.95
CA SER A 178 0.41 11.57 -6.61
C SER A 178 -0.41 11.08 -7.80
N LYS A 179 -0.48 11.84 -8.90
CA LYS A 179 -1.08 11.37 -10.17
C LYS A 179 -0.31 10.22 -10.82
N ARG A 180 0.91 9.93 -10.37
CA ARG A 180 1.61 8.69 -10.75
C ARG A 180 1.27 7.64 -9.70
N PRO A 181 0.40 6.67 -10.02
CA PRO A 181 0.04 5.64 -9.07
C PRO A 181 1.26 4.83 -8.64
N LEU A 182 1.24 4.36 -7.40
CA LEU A 182 2.20 3.39 -6.90
C LEU A 182 1.73 2.00 -7.33
N ILE A 183 2.42 1.43 -8.31
CA ILE A 183 2.15 0.09 -8.85
C ILE A 183 3.28 -0.82 -8.40
N VAL A 184 2.92 -1.95 -7.79
CA VAL A 184 3.84 -3.05 -7.53
C VAL A 184 3.66 -4.07 -8.64
N THR A 185 4.75 -4.52 -9.25
CA THR A 185 4.69 -5.48 -10.35
C THR A 185 5.41 -6.77 -9.97
N ALA A 186 4.94 -7.88 -10.55
CA ALA A 186 5.70 -9.12 -10.60
C ALA A 186 6.58 -9.10 -11.86
N GLY A 187 7.88 -9.01 -11.64
CA GLY A 187 8.91 -9.13 -12.68
C GLY A 187 8.90 -8.00 -13.72
N ASN A 188 8.36 -6.82 -13.40
CA ASN A 188 8.15 -5.70 -14.34
C ASN A 188 7.25 -6.02 -15.54
N ILE A 189 6.50 -7.13 -15.48
CA ILE A 189 5.68 -7.61 -16.60
C ILE A 189 4.20 -7.68 -16.22
N LEU A 190 3.90 -8.03 -14.95
CA LEU A 190 2.55 -8.23 -14.47
C LEU A 190 2.24 -7.28 -13.32
N ASP A 191 1.28 -6.39 -13.51
CA ASP A 191 0.74 -5.58 -12.42
C ASP A 191 0.05 -6.52 -11.42
N LEU A 192 0.47 -6.46 -10.15
CA LEU A 192 -0.15 -7.22 -9.07
C LEU A 192 -1.49 -6.59 -8.71
N SER A 193 -2.51 -6.92 -9.49
CA SER A 193 -3.87 -6.40 -9.33
C SER A 193 -4.88 -7.53 -9.16
N LEU A 194 -5.99 -7.23 -8.50
CA LEU A 194 -7.15 -8.11 -8.40
C LEU A 194 -7.69 -8.49 -9.78
N GLN A 195 -7.55 -7.58 -10.75
CA GLN A 195 -7.94 -7.83 -12.14
C GLN A 195 -7.09 -8.93 -12.78
N THR A 196 -5.77 -8.93 -12.54
CA THR A 196 -4.85 -10.00 -12.97
C THR A 196 -5.23 -11.35 -12.32
N PHE A 197 -5.61 -11.35 -11.05
CA PHE A 197 -6.08 -12.56 -10.36
C PHE A 197 -7.40 -13.09 -10.93
N ILE A 198 -8.36 -12.21 -11.23
CA ILE A 198 -9.65 -12.60 -11.81
C ILE A 198 -9.46 -13.14 -13.23
N MET A 199 -8.55 -12.56 -14.03
CA MET A 199 -8.23 -13.05 -15.37
C MET A 199 -7.72 -14.50 -15.33
N LEU A 200 -6.84 -14.84 -14.38
CA LEU A 200 -6.35 -16.23 -14.18
C LEU A 200 -7.45 -17.22 -13.75
N LYS A 201 -8.57 -16.74 -13.21
CA LYS A 201 -9.70 -17.59 -12.79
C LYS A 201 -10.70 -17.87 -13.94
N HIS A 202 -10.68 -17.06 -15.00
CA HIS A 202 -11.67 -17.11 -16.07
C HIS A 202 -11.20 -17.93 -17.30
N ASP A 203 -9.94 -18.34 -17.35
CA ASP A 203 -9.41 -19.31 -18.33
C ASP A 203 -9.37 -20.72 -17.73
#